data_AF-A0A3E4KRF5-F1
#
_entry.id   AF-A0A3E4KRF5-F1
#
_cell.length_a   1.000
_cell.length_b   1.000
_cell.length_c   1.000
_cell.angle_alpha   90.00
_cell.angle_beta   90.00
_cell.angle_gamma   90.00
#
_symmetry.space_group_name_H-M   'P 1'
#
loop_
_entity.id
_entity.type
_entity.pdbx_description
1 polymer ?
#
loop_
_entity_poly.entity_id
_entity_poly.type
_entity_poly.pdbx_seq_one_letter_code
_entity_poly.pdbx_strand_id
1 'polypeptide(L)'
;MRCKNSNIRKCLTTKTIAQCAALFLFCLIPLRGFCQTGESTVNVLVEMGFENVGWTEDDNERVYVLQNSAYRLQGVGISKAVDVIQKIGLPEQKKCRIIVLDNNIPQISLYYHPVKGDTVTQVERNDWKVTYELGEAWREARKIKVKNSSLFKVDVLVYPQLAFRNLLLTQIYQVLFDLSPAVEVSLWKGMKLTGQLKIPVYNDGYGSYEDKIHPGHLTISQRFRLPYNVFGKVTVGYFNADRYGVDAEFFRPFADERFSVMARMGCTAIGYWDGFRFHYDPKMGLTWTIGGSFYWPQYNTSFNLKVEQYLKEDRGVKFEMIRHFRYCSIGFYAMKAKWAKANGGFRFQVALPPYKYKRYKKWPRINTSANMGLVYNAGNERYYYKEYKAEASDNIMEKNSFNPYFIKSELLNF
;
A
#
# COMPACT_ATOMS: atom_id res chain seq x y z
N MET A 1 -65.32 69.39 17.67
CA MET A 1 -64.89 68.29 16.79
C MET A 1 -63.80 67.47 17.48
N ARG A 2 -64.07 66.22 17.86
CA ARG A 2 -63.07 65.29 18.44
C ARG A 2 -62.62 64.32 17.35
N CYS A 3 -61.45 64.55 16.75
CA CYS A 3 -60.83 63.55 15.87
C CYS A 3 -60.10 62.50 16.71
N LYS A 4 -60.66 61.29 16.76
CA LYS A 4 -60.00 60.09 17.29
C LYS A 4 -58.90 59.66 16.31
N ASN A 5 -57.66 59.65 16.80
CA ASN A 5 -56.47 59.26 16.05
C ASN A 5 -56.42 57.72 15.93
N SER A 6 -57.05 57.16 14.88
CA SER A 6 -57.21 55.70 14.69
C SER A 6 -56.03 55.01 13.99
N ASN A 7 -55.05 55.77 13.49
CA ASN A 7 -53.96 55.24 12.66
C ASN A 7 -52.78 54.66 13.46
N ILE A 8 -52.58 55.07 14.71
CA ILE A 8 -51.44 54.59 15.52
C ILE A 8 -51.62 53.13 15.97
N ARG A 9 -52.86 52.73 16.32
CA ARG A 9 -53.15 51.33 16.67
C ARG A 9 -52.99 50.36 15.51
N LYS A 10 -53.38 50.75 14.29
CA LYS A 10 -53.24 49.90 13.08
C LYS A 10 -51.78 49.66 12.70
N CYS A 11 -50.90 50.63 12.90
CA CYS A 11 -49.46 50.51 12.60
C CYS A 11 -48.72 49.61 13.61
N LEU A 12 -49.11 49.64 14.89
CA LEU A 12 -48.55 48.75 15.90
C LEU A 12 -48.95 47.29 15.67
N THR A 13 -50.23 47.00 15.41
CA THR A 13 -50.69 45.62 15.15
C THR A 13 -50.11 45.03 13.86
N THR A 14 -49.91 45.84 12.81
CA THR A 14 -49.26 45.35 11.57
C THR A 14 -47.79 45.00 11.79
N LYS A 15 -47.06 45.75 12.62
CA LYS A 15 -45.69 45.37 13.02
C LYS A 15 -45.64 44.07 13.81
N THR A 16 -46.58 43.83 14.73
CA THR A 16 -46.62 42.59 15.52
C THR A 16 -46.99 41.37 14.68
N ILE A 17 -47.92 41.54 13.73
CA ILE A 17 -48.32 40.49 12.79
C ILE A 17 -47.16 40.17 11.82
N ALA A 18 -46.44 41.19 11.34
CA ALA A 18 -45.26 40.99 10.49
C ALA A 18 -44.12 40.27 11.24
N GLN A 19 -43.91 40.59 12.52
CA GLN A 19 -42.94 39.88 13.36
C GLN A 19 -43.35 38.43 13.62
N CYS A 20 -44.64 38.15 13.88
CA CYS A 20 -45.12 36.79 14.07
C CYS A 20 -45.07 35.96 12.77
N ALA A 21 -45.36 36.57 11.62
CA ALA A 21 -45.25 35.94 10.31
C ALA A 21 -43.79 35.65 9.94
N ALA A 22 -42.86 36.54 10.26
CA ALA A 22 -41.43 36.32 10.09
C ALA A 22 -40.90 35.18 10.97
N LEU A 23 -41.41 35.06 12.21
CA LEU A 23 -41.06 33.99 13.15
C LEU A 23 -41.62 32.63 12.69
N PHE A 24 -42.85 32.59 12.19
CA PHE A 24 -43.46 31.40 11.58
C PHE A 24 -42.72 30.96 10.30
N LEU A 25 -42.30 31.91 9.45
CA LEU A 25 -41.46 31.64 8.28
C LEU A 25 -40.07 31.10 8.66
N PHE A 26 -39.51 31.57 9.78
CA PHE A 26 -38.23 31.05 10.31
C PHE A 26 -38.38 29.62 10.86
N CYS A 27 -39.54 29.27 11.43
CA CYS A 27 -39.88 27.90 11.85
C CYS A 27 -40.20 26.95 10.67
N LEU A 28 -40.55 27.49 9.50
CA LEU A 28 -40.79 26.74 8.26
C LEU A 28 -39.53 26.58 7.41
N ILE A 29 -38.40 27.20 7.79
CA ILE A 29 -37.10 26.77 7.28
C ILE A 29 -36.93 25.36 7.82
N PRO A 30 -36.93 24.30 6.98
CA PRO A 30 -36.56 22.99 7.46
C PRO A 30 -35.17 23.17 8.08
N LEU A 31 -35.09 23.01 9.40
CA LEU A 31 -33.87 22.59 10.06
C LEU A 31 -33.51 21.29 9.35
N ARG A 32 -32.79 21.41 8.23
CA ARG A 32 -31.93 20.36 7.76
C ARG A 32 -31.02 20.14 8.95
N GLY A 33 -31.37 19.19 9.80
CA GLY A 33 -30.42 18.59 10.71
C GLY A 33 -29.15 18.40 9.89
N PHE A 34 -28.01 18.81 10.45
CA PHE A 34 -26.72 18.58 9.85
C PHE A 34 -26.57 17.07 9.64
N CYS A 35 -27.13 16.56 8.54
CA CYS A 35 -26.84 15.26 8.02
C CYS A 35 -25.36 15.37 7.70
N GLN A 36 -24.52 14.77 8.54
CA GLN A 36 -23.08 14.77 8.36
C GLN A 36 -22.80 14.12 7.01
N THR A 37 -22.62 14.97 6.00
CA THR A 37 -22.32 14.53 4.65
C THR A 37 -20.89 14.00 4.65
N GLY A 38 -20.69 12.82 4.06
CA GLY A 38 -19.35 12.23 3.92
C GLY A 38 -18.37 13.13 3.13
N GLU A 39 -18.89 14.14 2.45
CA GLU A 39 -18.14 15.14 1.70
C GLU A 39 -17.15 15.92 2.57
N SER A 40 -17.55 16.29 3.80
CA SER A 40 -16.68 16.98 4.76
C SER A 40 -15.45 16.11 5.11
N THR A 41 -15.68 14.83 5.40
CA THR A 41 -14.65 13.82 5.64
C THR A 41 -13.71 13.66 4.45
N VAL A 42 -14.25 13.58 3.24
CA VAL A 42 -13.44 13.49 2.01
C VAL A 42 -12.53 14.71 1.87
N ASN A 43 -13.02 15.92 2.12
CA ASN A 43 -12.21 17.14 2.03
C ASN A 43 -11.05 17.13 3.05
N VAL A 44 -11.31 16.73 4.30
CA VAL A 44 -10.27 16.64 5.34
C VAL A 44 -9.21 15.58 4.97
N LEU A 45 -9.62 14.40 4.50
CA LEU A 45 -8.69 13.36 4.08
C LEU A 45 -7.82 13.81 2.88
N VAL A 46 -8.42 14.49 1.90
CA VAL A 46 -7.67 15.08 0.78
C VAL A 46 -6.68 16.13 1.27
N GLU A 47 -7.07 16.99 2.21
CA GLU A 47 -6.19 18.00 2.80
C GLU A 47 -5.02 17.37 3.58
N MET A 48 -5.25 16.22 4.23
CA MET A 48 -4.20 15.44 4.87
C MET A 48 -3.22 14.80 3.88
N GLY A 49 -3.56 14.75 2.59
CA GLY A 49 -2.71 14.23 1.51
C GLY A 49 -3.09 12.83 1.02
N PHE A 50 -4.23 12.27 1.44
CA PHE A 50 -4.76 11.04 0.85
C PHE A 50 -5.14 11.28 -0.60
N GLU A 51 -4.97 10.27 -1.42
CA GLU A 51 -5.29 10.29 -2.85
C GLU A 51 -6.45 9.35 -3.14
N ASN A 52 -7.08 9.49 -4.30
CA ASN A 52 -8.21 8.66 -4.75
C ASN A 52 -9.32 8.56 -3.68
N VAL A 53 -9.67 9.70 -3.06
CA VAL A 53 -10.62 9.74 -1.94
C VAL A 53 -12.03 9.99 -2.45
N GLY A 54 -12.98 9.17 -2.05
CA GLY A 54 -14.39 9.35 -2.40
C GLY A 54 -15.31 8.75 -1.34
N TRP A 55 -16.60 9.01 -1.47
CA TRP A 55 -17.60 8.42 -0.62
C TRP A 55 -18.90 8.15 -1.39
N THR A 56 -19.71 7.24 -0.87
CA THR A 56 -21.10 7.00 -1.28
C THR A 56 -21.88 6.50 -0.07
N GLU A 57 -23.19 6.63 -0.11
CA GLU A 57 -24.07 6.15 0.94
C GLU A 57 -25.38 5.65 0.32
N ASP A 58 -25.82 4.47 0.78
CA ASP A 58 -27.17 3.97 0.54
C ASP A 58 -27.95 3.88 1.86
N ASP A 59 -29.11 3.22 1.87
CA ASP A 59 -29.95 3.09 3.05
C ASP A 59 -29.34 2.19 4.15
N ASN A 60 -28.35 1.35 3.81
CA ASN A 60 -27.78 0.31 4.68
C ASN A 60 -26.33 0.60 5.10
N GLU A 61 -25.52 1.18 4.21
CA GLU A 61 -24.07 1.32 4.37
C GLU A 61 -23.53 2.65 3.78
N ARG A 62 -22.67 3.33 4.55
CA ARG A 62 -21.83 4.42 4.07
C ARG A 62 -20.44 3.88 3.75
N VAL A 63 -19.96 4.10 2.53
CA VAL A 63 -18.65 3.63 2.06
C VAL A 63 -17.74 4.82 1.76
N TYR A 64 -16.55 4.80 2.35
CA TYR A 64 -15.43 5.64 1.98
C TYR A 64 -14.43 4.83 1.16
N VAL A 65 -13.84 5.46 0.15
CA VAL A 65 -12.73 4.92 -0.64
C VAL A 65 -11.55 5.86 -0.45
N LEU A 66 -10.36 5.33 -0.18
CA LEU A 66 -9.15 6.15 -0.02
C LEU A 66 -7.89 5.38 -0.38
N GLN A 67 -6.87 6.11 -0.82
CA GLN A 67 -5.50 5.62 -0.98
C GLN A 67 -4.58 6.39 -0.05
N ASN A 68 -3.84 5.66 0.79
CA ASN A 68 -2.84 6.27 1.64
C ASN A 68 -1.61 6.65 0.81
N SER A 69 -1.49 7.94 0.55
CA SER A 69 -0.33 8.56 -0.08
C SER A 69 0.37 9.58 0.84
N ALA A 70 -0.09 9.75 2.08
CA ALA A 70 0.43 10.76 3.01
C ALA A 70 1.38 10.19 4.07
N TYR A 71 1.19 8.90 4.40
CA TYR A 71 1.93 8.22 5.45
C TYR A 71 2.70 7.05 4.88
N ARG A 72 3.96 6.91 5.32
CA ARG A 72 4.87 5.85 4.90
C ARG A 72 4.33 4.46 5.20
N LEU A 73 3.70 4.31 6.36
CA LEU A 73 3.21 3.05 6.87
C LEU A 73 1.70 2.98 6.67
N GLN A 74 1.22 1.92 6.02
CA GLN A 74 -0.20 1.74 5.71
C GLN A 74 -1.05 1.71 6.99
N GLY A 75 -0.62 0.97 8.02
CA GLY A 75 -1.31 0.93 9.32
C GLY A 75 -1.52 2.31 9.95
N VAL A 76 -0.49 3.16 9.93
CA VAL A 76 -0.57 4.53 10.48
C VAL A 76 -1.51 5.41 9.66
N GLY A 77 -1.40 5.36 8.32
CA GLY A 77 -2.29 6.14 7.44
C GLY A 77 -3.75 5.73 7.60
N ILE A 78 -4.04 4.44 7.59
CA ILE A 78 -5.39 3.90 7.77
C ILE A 78 -5.94 4.28 9.16
N SER A 79 -5.14 4.16 10.21
CA SER A 79 -5.52 4.58 11.57
C SER A 79 -5.91 6.05 11.64
N LYS A 80 -5.13 6.92 10.98
CA LYS A 80 -5.45 8.35 10.91
C LYS A 80 -6.72 8.66 10.10
N ALA A 81 -7.01 7.86 9.08
CA ALA A 81 -8.26 7.98 8.35
C ALA A 81 -9.47 7.56 9.21
N VAL A 82 -9.33 6.47 9.97
CA VAL A 82 -10.34 6.02 10.95
C VAL A 82 -10.59 7.11 12.00
N ASP A 83 -9.54 7.69 12.58
CA ASP A 83 -9.65 8.81 13.54
C ASP A 83 -10.50 9.97 12.98
N VAL A 84 -10.24 10.36 11.73
CA VAL A 84 -10.94 11.47 11.06
C VAL A 84 -12.40 11.12 10.81
N ILE A 85 -12.68 9.92 10.32
CA ILE A 85 -14.04 9.45 10.05
C ILE A 85 -14.85 9.38 11.36
N GLN A 86 -14.27 8.84 12.43
CA GLN A 86 -14.92 8.78 13.74
C GLN A 86 -15.15 10.17 14.33
N LYS A 87 -14.16 11.06 14.24
CA LYS A 87 -14.25 12.42 14.77
C LYS A 87 -15.30 13.27 14.06
N ILE A 88 -15.41 13.15 12.74
CA ILE A 88 -16.43 13.87 11.96
C ILE A 88 -17.81 13.25 12.19
N GLY A 89 -17.86 11.92 12.26
CA GLY A 89 -19.01 11.15 12.71
C GLY A 89 -19.38 10.02 11.76
N LEU A 90 -19.83 8.94 12.38
CA LEU A 90 -20.28 7.72 11.71
C LEU A 90 -21.78 7.83 11.37
N PRO A 91 -22.25 7.15 10.31
CA PRO A 91 -23.66 7.21 9.96
C PRO A 91 -24.53 6.59 11.06
N GLU A 92 -25.63 7.25 11.41
CA GLU A 92 -26.55 6.75 12.43
C GLU A 92 -27.27 5.49 11.93
N GLN A 93 -27.25 4.42 12.75
CA GLN A 93 -27.91 3.13 12.48
C GLN A 93 -27.52 2.42 11.17
N LYS A 94 -26.52 2.92 10.43
CA LYS A 94 -26.00 2.31 9.20
C LYS A 94 -24.61 1.75 9.44
N LYS A 95 -24.24 0.79 8.60
CA LYS A 95 -22.87 0.26 8.55
C LYS A 95 -21.93 1.31 7.96
N CYS A 96 -20.66 1.25 8.33
CA CYS A 96 -19.64 2.06 7.70
C CYS A 96 -18.50 1.19 7.18
N ARG A 97 -18.07 1.44 5.95
CA ARG A 97 -16.94 0.73 5.35
C ARG A 97 -15.91 1.71 4.80
N ILE A 98 -14.64 1.36 4.97
CA ILE A 98 -13.51 2.06 4.36
C ILE A 98 -12.82 1.07 3.44
N ILE A 99 -12.77 1.38 2.15
CA ILE A 99 -12.05 0.58 1.15
C ILE A 99 -10.72 1.25 0.89
N VAL A 100 -9.64 0.53 1.20
CA VAL A 100 -8.28 1.03 1.05
C VAL A 100 -7.74 0.57 -0.31
N LEU A 101 -7.31 1.53 -1.12
CA LEU A 101 -6.71 1.29 -2.42
C LEU A 101 -5.18 1.32 -2.33
N ASP A 102 -4.54 0.56 -3.22
CA ASP A 102 -3.15 0.73 -3.62
C ASP A 102 -3.10 0.81 -5.15
N ASN A 103 -2.50 1.89 -5.67
CA ASN A 103 -2.49 2.22 -7.09
C ASN A 103 -3.86 2.04 -7.78
N ASN A 104 -4.92 2.61 -7.18
CA ASN A 104 -6.33 2.47 -7.61
C ASN A 104 -6.91 1.03 -7.59
N ILE A 105 -6.19 0.04 -7.06
CA ILE A 105 -6.68 -1.33 -6.88
C ILE A 105 -7.08 -1.53 -5.41
N PRO A 106 -8.31 -1.97 -5.10
CA PRO A 106 -8.73 -2.19 -3.72
C PRO A 106 -7.97 -3.36 -3.08
N GLN A 107 -7.34 -3.12 -1.93
CA GLN A 107 -6.55 -4.11 -1.20
C GLN A 107 -7.34 -4.75 -0.07
N ILE A 108 -7.86 -3.94 0.84
CA ILE A 108 -8.61 -4.39 2.01
C ILE A 108 -9.83 -3.49 2.24
N SER A 109 -10.76 -3.96 3.07
CA SER A 109 -11.78 -3.11 3.66
C SER A 109 -11.76 -3.16 5.18
N LEU A 110 -12.11 -2.03 5.80
CA LEU A 110 -12.42 -1.93 7.21
C LEU A 110 -13.93 -1.76 7.32
N TYR A 111 -14.57 -2.60 8.10
CA TYR A 111 -16.02 -2.63 8.24
C TYR A 111 -16.41 -2.44 9.70
N TYR A 112 -17.24 -1.43 9.94
CA TYR A 112 -17.83 -1.10 11.23
C TYR A 112 -19.33 -1.39 11.18
N HIS A 113 -19.80 -2.10 12.21
CA HIS A 113 -21.22 -2.38 12.40
C HIS A 113 -21.71 -1.67 13.67
N PRO A 114 -22.74 -0.81 13.59
CA PRO A 114 -23.27 -0.14 14.77
C PRO A 114 -23.90 -1.16 15.73
N VAL A 115 -23.50 -1.13 16.99
CA VAL A 115 -24.13 -1.94 18.05
C VAL A 115 -25.48 -1.31 18.40
N LYS A 116 -26.58 -2.04 18.21
CA LYS A 116 -27.91 -1.62 18.66
C LYS A 116 -27.99 -1.85 20.17
N GLY A 117 -27.97 -0.80 21.00
CA GLY A 117 -28.31 -0.97 22.42
C GLY A 117 -27.87 0.09 23.41
N ASP A 118 -26.80 0.85 23.16
CA ASP A 118 -26.33 1.85 24.14
C ASP A 118 -26.19 3.23 23.50
N THR A 119 -26.85 4.21 24.12
CA THR A 119 -26.84 5.62 23.74
C THR A 119 -25.49 6.31 23.99
N VAL A 120 -24.46 5.60 24.46
CA VAL A 120 -23.17 6.17 24.90
C VAL A 120 -21.92 5.31 24.58
N THR A 121 -21.97 4.31 23.70
CA THR A 121 -20.71 3.63 23.31
C THR A 121 -19.90 4.51 22.35
N GLN A 122 -18.85 5.16 22.87
CA GLN A 122 -17.81 5.77 22.04
C GLN A 122 -17.20 4.68 21.16
N VAL A 123 -17.22 4.88 19.83
CA VAL A 123 -16.73 3.87 18.89
C VAL A 123 -15.23 3.68 19.06
N GLU A 124 -14.81 2.47 19.39
CA GLU A 124 -13.41 2.14 19.56
C GLU A 124 -12.79 1.65 18.24
N ARG A 125 -11.47 1.77 18.10
CA ARG A 125 -10.76 1.19 16.96
C ARG A 125 -10.86 -0.35 16.93
N ASN A 126 -11.18 -0.96 18.06
CA ASN A 126 -11.42 -2.39 18.14
C ASN A 126 -12.71 -2.83 17.42
N ASP A 127 -13.67 -1.93 17.20
CA ASP A 127 -14.95 -2.27 16.57
C ASP A 127 -14.83 -2.46 15.05
N TRP A 128 -13.73 -1.98 14.44
CA TRP A 128 -13.49 -2.13 13.01
C TRP A 128 -12.95 -3.52 12.67
N LYS A 129 -13.71 -4.29 11.90
CA LYS A 129 -13.23 -5.54 11.30
C LYS A 129 -12.45 -5.24 10.04
N VAL A 130 -11.17 -5.63 10.00
CA VAL A 130 -10.33 -5.54 8.81
C VAL A 130 -10.39 -6.86 8.06
N THR A 131 -10.58 -6.83 6.75
CA THR A 131 -10.70 -8.04 5.91
C THR A 131 -10.27 -7.73 4.47
N TYR A 132 -9.84 -8.75 3.74
CA TYR A 132 -9.71 -8.65 2.30
C TYR A 132 -11.08 -8.46 1.63
N GLU A 133 -12.17 -9.01 2.17
CA GLU A 133 -13.50 -8.92 1.57
C GLU A 133 -14.00 -7.48 1.42
N LEU A 134 -14.44 -7.10 0.22
CA LEU A 134 -14.89 -5.73 -0.07
C LEU A 134 -16.40 -5.52 0.16
N GLY A 135 -17.18 -6.60 0.22
CA GLY A 135 -18.64 -6.55 0.31
C GLY A 135 -19.34 -6.10 -0.98
N GLU A 136 -20.67 -6.16 -0.98
CA GLU A 136 -21.50 -5.82 -2.15
C GLU A 136 -21.42 -4.32 -2.49
N ALA A 137 -21.24 -3.47 -1.48
CA ALA A 137 -21.19 -2.02 -1.65
C ALA A 137 -19.99 -1.55 -2.50
N TRP A 138 -18.97 -2.39 -2.71
CA TRP A 138 -17.91 -2.10 -3.67
C TRP A 138 -18.42 -1.89 -5.10
N ARG A 139 -19.51 -2.56 -5.50
CA ARG A 139 -20.05 -2.44 -6.86
C ARG A 139 -20.51 -1.02 -7.19
N GLU A 140 -21.02 -0.30 -6.19
CA GLU A 140 -21.42 1.09 -6.32
C GLU A 140 -20.25 2.03 -6.00
N ALA A 141 -19.47 1.73 -4.96
CA ALA A 141 -18.30 2.54 -4.58
C ALA A 141 -17.24 2.65 -5.71
N ARG A 142 -17.11 1.66 -6.60
CA ARG A 142 -16.19 1.74 -7.74
C ARG A 142 -16.61 2.71 -8.85
N LYS A 143 -17.88 3.16 -8.85
CA LYS A 143 -18.42 4.09 -9.85
C LYS A 143 -18.31 5.56 -9.42
N ILE A 144 -17.95 5.80 -8.16
CA ILE A 144 -17.91 7.15 -7.59
C ILE A 144 -16.77 7.96 -8.19
N LYS A 145 -16.98 9.27 -8.29
CA LYS A 145 -15.91 10.19 -8.64
C LYS A 145 -15.01 10.40 -7.44
N VAL A 146 -13.73 10.03 -7.57
CA VAL A 146 -12.72 10.26 -6.54
C VAL A 146 -12.09 11.65 -6.67
N LYS A 147 -11.71 12.23 -5.54
CA LYS A 147 -10.91 13.45 -5.43
C LYS A 147 -9.42 13.11 -5.29
N ASN A 148 -8.58 14.08 -5.65
CA ASN A 148 -7.12 14.00 -5.55
C ASN A 148 -6.54 12.73 -6.22
N SER A 149 -6.90 12.48 -7.48
CA SER A 149 -6.45 11.30 -8.23
C SER A 149 -4.94 11.10 -8.17
N SER A 150 -4.46 9.87 -7.99
CA SER A 150 -3.02 9.53 -8.03
C SER A 150 -2.47 9.42 -9.45
N LEU A 151 -3.34 9.36 -10.48
CA LEU A 151 -2.95 9.17 -11.87
C LEU A 151 -2.15 10.38 -12.39
N PHE A 152 -1.18 10.10 -13.26
CA PHE A 152 -0.24 11.04 -13.87
C PHE A 152 0.62 11.84 -12.90
N LYS A 153 0.62 11.47 -11.62
CA LYS A 153 1.49 12.10 -10.63
C LYS A 153 2.83 11.37 -10.57
N VAL A 154 3.89 12.16 -10.48
CA VAL A 154 5.27 11.67 -10.50
C VAL A 154 5.80 11.57 -9.08
N ASP A 155 6.41 10.42 -8.79
CA ASP A 155 7.14 10.13 -7.57
C ASP A 155 8.62 9.94 -7.89
N VAL A 156 9.48 10.69 -7.21
CA VAL A 156 10.94 10.55 -7.31
C VAL A 156 11.43 9.98 -5.99
N LEU A 157 11.85 8.72 -6.01
CA LEU A 157 12.23 7.96 -4.83
C LEU A 157 13.72 7.63 -4.87
N VAL A 158 14.45 7.93 -3.80
CA VAL A 158 15.87 7.56 -3.70
C VAL A 158 16.00 6.28 -2.90
N TYR A 159 16.45 5.20 -3.56
CA TYR A 159 16.66 3.89 -2.94
C TYR A 159 18.12 3.71 -2.51
N PRO A 160 18.44 3.72 -1.21
CA PRO A 160 19.73 3.22 -0.73
C PRO A 160 19.72 1.69 -0.82
N GLN A 161 20.63 1.13 -1.62
CA GLN A 161 20.75 -0.32 -1.81
C GLN A 161 22.10 -0.77 -1.27
N LEU A 162 22.05 -1.71 -0.33
CA LEU A 162 23.24 -2.24 0.32
C LEU A 162 23.27 -3.75 0.12
N ALA A 163 24.36 -4.26 -0.45
CA ALA A 163 24.57 -5.67 -0.68
C ALA A 163 25.87 -6.13 -0.01
N PHE A 164 25.82 -7.34 0.54
CA PHE A 164 26.96 -8.01 1.16
C PHE A 164 27.17 -9.37 0.51
N ARG A 165 28.44 -9.72 0.31
CA ARG A 165 28.84 -11.05 -0.16
C ARG A 165 30.03 -11.53 0.68
N ASN A 166 29.92 -12.74 1.19
CA ASN A 166 31.01 -13.42 1.88
C ASN A 166 31.55 -14.53 0.96
N LEU A 167 32.50 -14.15 0.10
CA LEU A 167 33.05 -15.04 -0.94
C LEU A 167 34.56 -15.26 -0.81
N LEU A 168 35.29 -14.36 -0.15
CA LEU A 168 36.75 -14.41 -0.02
C LEU A 168 37.14 -14.89 1.37
N LEU A 169 38.09 -15.82 1.45
CA LEU A 169 38.62 -16.30 2.74
C LEU A 169 39.43 -15.22 3.48
N THR A 170 39.97 -14.24 2.75
CA THR A 170 40.84 -13.18 3.26
C THR A 170 40.09 -11.91 3.71
N GLN A 171 38.80 -11.79 3.39
CA GLN A 171 37.98 -10.64 3.75
C GLN A 171 36.63 -11.12 4.30
N ILE A 172 36.21 -10.56 5.43
CA ILE A 172 34.97 -11.01 6.09
C ILE A 172 33.74 -10.66 5.23
N TYR A 173 33.73 -9.50 4.56
CA TYR A 173 32.66 -9.09 3.64
C TYR A 173 33.17 -8.22 2.49
N GLN A 174 32.64 -8.47 1.31
CA GLN A 174 32.59 -7.52 0.20
C GLN A 174 31.29 -6.72 0.30
N VAL A 175 31.37 -5.41 0.11
CA VAL A 175 30.23 -4.48 0.25
C VAL A 175 30.00 -3.72 -1.05
N LEU A 176 28.74 -3.63 -1.46
CA LEU A 176 28.29 -2.74 -2.52
C LEU A 176 27.20 -1.83 -1.95
N PHE A 177 27.40 -0.52 -2.11
CA PHE A 177 26.45 0.51 -1.73
C PHE A 177 26.11 1.38 -2.94
N ASP A 178 24.86 1.29 -3.39
CA ASP A 178 24.33 2.06 -4.49
C ASP A 178 23.27 3.04 -3.99
N LEU A 179 23.31 4.27 -4.50
CA LEU A 179 22.22 5.22 -4.38
C LEU A 179 21.43 5.22 -5.68
N SER A 180 20.20 4.71 -5.63
CA SER A 180 19.41 4.46 -6.83
C SER A 180 18.16 5.34 -6.91
N PRO A 181 18.25 6.59 -7.40
CA PRO A 181 17.06 7.40 -7.68
C PRO A 181 16.17 6.71 -8.72
N ALA A 182 14.87 6.67 -8.47
CA ALA A 182 13.87 6.10 -9.34
C ALA A 182 12.70 7.06 -9.52
N VAL A 183 12.20 7.13 -10.74
CA VAL A 183 10.98 7.84 -11.10
C VAL A 183 9.87 6.81 -11.25
N GLU A 184 8.78 7.01 -10.51
CA GLU A 184 7.58 6.18 -10.54
C GLU A 184 6.38 7.02 -10.97
N VAL A 185 5.60 6.50 -11.91
CA VAL A 185 4.38 7.15 -12.40
C VAL A 185 3.30 6.12 -12.73
N SER A 186 2.05 6.46 -12.40
CA SER A 186 0.88 5.64 -12.71
C SER A 186 0.01 6.34 -13.74
N LEU A 187 -0.09 5.77 -14.94
CA LEU A 187 -0.84 6.36 -16.05
C LEU A 187 -2.31 5.90 -16.07
N TRP A 188 -2.58 4.68 -15.62
CA TRP A 188 -3.93 4.15 -15.46
C TRP A 188 -4.03 3.23 -14.25
N LYS A 189 -5.26 2.78 -13.94
CA LYS A 189 -5.56 1.96 -12.77
C LYS A 189 -4.69 0.69 -12.72
N GLY A 190 -3.97 0.53 -11.62
CA GLY A 190 -3.10 -0.62 -11.36
C GLY A 190 -1.76 -0.58 -12.09
N MET A 191 -1.53 0.35 -13.02
CA MET A 191 -0.25 0.45 -13.72
C MET A 191 0.77 1.29 -12.98
N LYS A 192 2.03 0.85 -13.00
CA LYS A 192 3.17 1.62 -12.52
C LYS A 192 4.33 1.48 -13.50
N LEU A 193 4.79 2.61 -14.02
CA LEU A 193 6.04 2.73 -14.75
C LEU A 193 7.13 3.13 -13.75
N THR A 194 8.24 2.41 -13.75
CA THR A 194 9.40 2.67 -12.90
C THR A 194 10.65 2.75 -13.77
N GLY A 195 11.37 3.87 -13.68
CA GLY A 195 12.70 4.03 -14.27
C GLY A 195 13.69 4.41 -13.19
N GLN A 196 14.71 3.58 -12.98
CA GLN A 196 15.71 3.75 -11.95
C GLN A 196 17.09 3.95 -12.57
N LEU A 197 17.89 4.82 -11.96
CA LEU A 197 19.30 4.99 -12.27
C LEU A 197 20.10 4.51 -11.05
N LYS A 198 21.10 3.65 -11.25
CA LYS A 198 22.02 3.21 -10.19
C LYS A 198 23.26 4.10 -10.21
N ILE A 199 23.59 4.67 -9.06
CA ILE A 199 24.79 5.45 -8.84
C ILE A 199 25.61 4.73 -7.77
N PRO A 200 26.72 4.08 -8.14
CA PRO A 200 27.58 3.40 -7.18
C PRO A 200 28.27 4.43 -6.30
N VAL A 201 28.14 4.27 -4.99
CA VAL A 201 28.78 5.12 -3.98
C VAL A 201 30.02 4.43 -3.42
N TYR A 202 29.95 3.12 -3.23
CA TYR A 202 31.05 2.30 -2.75
C TYR A 202 30.94 0.88 -3.29
N ASN A 203 32.03 0.36 -3.83
CA ASN A 203 32.11 -1.00 -4.36
C ASN A 203 33.43 -1.63 -3.96
N ASP A 204 33.35 -2.68 -3.15
CA ASP A 204 34.49 -3.47 -2.70
C ASP A 204 34.41 -4.89 -3.28
N GLY A 205 34.62 -5.00 -4.60
CA GLY A 205 34.81 -6.28 -5.28
C GLY A 205 33.56 -6.91 -5.93
N TYR A 206 32.53 -6.11 -6.23
CA TYR A 206 31.36 -6.56 -7.01
C TYR A 206 31.57 -6.51 -8.53
N GLY A 207 32.72 -6.02 -8.99
CA GLY A 207 33.14 -5.99 -10.40
C GLY A 207 33.03 -4.59 -11.01
N SER A 208 33.77 -4.38 -12.10
CA SER A 208 33.95 -3.06 -12.73
C SER A 208 32.71 -2.53 -13.47
N TYR A 209 31.70 -3.37 -13.71
CA TYR A 209 30.43 -2.94 -14.31
C TYR A 209 29.55 -2.21 -13.28
N GLU A 210 29.52 -2.68 -12.04
CA GLU A 210 28.76 -2.03 -10.96
C GLU A 210 29.44 -0.73 -10.50
N ASP A 211 30.71 -0.48 -10.87
CA ASP A 211 31.39 0.82 -10.64
C ASP A 211 30.92 1.94 -11.58
N LYS A 212 30.13 1.62 -12.60
CA LYS A 212 29.65 2.59 -13.58
C LYS A 212 28.24 3.04 -13.24
N ILE A 213 27.91 4.30 -13.52
CA ILE A 213 26.52 4.75 -13.50
C ILE A 213 25.78 4.04 -14.62
N HIS A 214 24.69 3.35 -14.28
CA HIS A 214 23.91 2.60 -15.25
C HIS A 214 22.42 2.53 -14.89
N PRO A 215 21.53 2.23 -15.84
CA PRO A 215 20.13 1.97 -15.52
C PRO A 215 19.94 0.82 -14.53
N GLY A 216 19.08 1.02 -13.54
CA GLY A 216 18.56 -0.02 -12.64
C GLY A 216 17.25 -0.57 -13.19
N HIS A 217 16.24 -0.77 -12.34
CA HIS A 217 14.91 -1.20 -12.80
C HIS A 217 14.34 -0.27 -13.88
N LEU A 218 13.97 -0.85 -15.01
CA LEU A 218 13.22 -0.16 -16.06
C LEU A 218 12.01 -1.03 -16.41
N THR A 219 10.89 -0.79 -15.74
CA THR A 219 9.78 -1.74 -15.70
C THR A 219 8.42 -1.07 -15.83
N ILE A 220 7.51 -1.77 -16.49
CA ILE A 220 6.08 -1.48 -16.45
C ILE A 220 5.41 -2.64 -15.72
N SER A 221 4.67 -2.33 -14.67
CA SER A 221 3.84 -3.31 -13.98
C SER A 221 2.36 -2.98 -14.06
N GLN A 222 1.54 -4.03 -14.02
CA GLN A 222 0.09 -3.98 -13.96
C GLN A 222 -0.38 -4.83 -12.77
N ARG A 223 -0.87 -4.17 -11.73
CA ARG A 223 -1.59 -4.77 -10.61
C ARG A 223 -3.07 -4.88 -10.94
N PHE A 224 -3.70 -5.95 -10.49
CA PHE A 224 -5.14 -6.15 -10.61
C PHE A 224 -5.64 -7.04 -9.48
N ARG A 225 -6.95 -6.98 -9.28
CA ARG A 225 -7.66 -7.85 -8.34
C ARG A 225 -8.84 -8.48 -9.06
N LEU A 226 -8.86 -9.80 -9.06
CA LEU A 226 -9.93 -10.62 -9.63
C LEU A 226 -10.96 -10.97 -8.55
N PRO A 227 -12.14 -11.52 -8.94
CA PRO A 227 -13.09 -12.10 -7.99
C PRO A 227 -12.43 -13.13 -7.05
N TYR A 228 -13.06 -13.38 -5.89
CA TYR A 228 -12.56 -14.31 -4.87
C TYR A 228 -11.19 -13.95 -4.27
N ASN A 229 -10.90 -12.64 -4.17
CA ASN A 229 -9.68 -12.09 -3.57
C ASN A 229 -8.37 -12.58 -4.18
N VAL A 230 -8.36 -12.84 -5.49
CA VAL A 230 -7.11 -13.16 -6.18
C VAL A 230 -6.43 -11.86 -6.61
N PHE A 231 -5.26 -11.61 -6.05
CA PHE A 231 -4.40 -10.48 -6.37
C PHE A 231 -3.37 -10.91 -7.40
N GLY A 232 -3.18 -10.10 -8.44
CA GLY A 232 -2.22 -10.36 -9.50
C GLY A 232 -1.37 -9.14 -9.81
N LYS A 233 -0.11 -9.38 -10.16
CA LYS A 233 0.83 -8.38 -10.64
C LYS A 233 1.62 -8.97 -11.80
N VAL A 234 1.57 -8.33 -12.96
CA VAL A 234 2.40 -8.68 -14.11
C VAL A 234 3.38 -7.54 -14.36
N THR A 235 4.66 -7.84 -14.52
CA THR A 235 5.73 -6.87 -14.71
C THR A 235 6.56 -7.24 -15.93
N VAL A 236 6.87 -6.26 -16.76
CA VAL A 236 7.69 -6.42 -17.97
C VAL A 236 8.80 -5.39 -17.95
N GLY A 237 10.01 -5.79 -18.32
CA GLY A 237 11.13 -4.89 -18.52
C GLY A 237 12.45 -5.44 -17.99
N TYR A 238 13.29 -4.54 -17.50
CA TYR A 238 14.60 -4.83 -16.92
C TYR A 238 14.51 -4.85 -15.38
N PHE A 239 14.85 -5.99 -14.80
CA PHE A 239 14.80 -6.32 -13.37
C PHE A 239 16.19 -6.23 -12.74
N ASN A 240 16.27 -6.42 -11.43
CA ASN A 240 17.58 -6.59 -10.79
C ASN A 240 18.22 -7.95 -11.14
N ALA A 241 19.43 -8.17 -10.62
CA ALA A 241 20.21 -9.40 -10.86
C ALA A 241 20.48 -9.68 -12.36
N ASP A 242 20.62 -8.62 -13.15
CA ASP A 242 20.92 -8.67 -14.58
C ASP A 242 19.92 -9.50 -15.39
N ARG A 243 18.63 -9.28 -15.13
CA ARG A 243 17.55 -9.99 -15.81
C ARG A 243 16.62 -9.04 -16.54
N TYR A 244 16.17 -9.45 -17.72
CA TYR A 244 15.08 -8.79 -18.42
C TYR A 244 14.05 -9.81 -18.88
N GLY A 245 12.78 -9.40 -18.98
CA GLY A 245 11.72 -10.28 -19.44
C GLY A 245 10.37 -9.95 -18.79
N VAL A 246 9.62 -10.99 -18.47
CA VAL A 246 8.25 -10.93 -17.94
C VAL A 246 8.15 -11.71 -16.64
N ASP A 247 7.50 -11.12 -15.64
CA ASP A 247 7.23 -11.71 -14.33
C ASP A 247 5.74 -11.60 -14.00
N ALA A 248 5.13 -12.68 -13.54
CA ALA A 248 3.75 -12.71 -13.06
C ALA A 248 3.70 -13.27 -11.64
N GLU A 249 3.11 -12.52 -10.72
CA GLU A 249 2.92 -12.89 -9.32
C GLU A 249 1.42 -12.91 -9.00
N PHE A 250 0.98 -13.97 -8.32
CA PHE A 250 -0.38 -14.18 -7.87
C PHE A 250 -0.39 -14.50 -6.38
N PHE A 251 -1.34 -13.91 -5.67
CA PHE A 251 -1.56 -14.12 -4.25
C PHE A 251 -3.05 -14.27 -3.99
N ARG A 252 -3.44 -15.28 -3.21
CA ARG A 252 -4.83 -15.50 -2.81
C ARG A 252 -4.89 -15.88 -1.32
N PRO A 253 -5.51 -15.05 -0.47
CA PRO A 253 -5.84 -15.43 0.90
C PRO A 253 -7.03 -16.41 0.91
N PHE A 254 -7.05 -17.32 1.88
CA PHE A 254 -8.20 -18.17 2.18
C PHE A 254 -9.21 -17.41 3.05
N ALA A 255 -10.37 -18.01 3.31
CA ALA A 255 -11.47 -17.38 4.04
C ALA A 255 -11.10 -16.92 5.47
N ASP A 256 -10.18 -17.62 6.15
CA ASP A 256 -9.66 -17.22 7.47
C ASP A 256 -8.60 -16.10 7.40
N GLU A 257 -8.14 -15.77 6.19
CA GLU A 257 -7.13 -14.73 5.88
C GLU A 257 -5.74 -14.93 6.51
N ARG A 258 -5.59 -15.87 7.45
CA ARG A 258 -4.32 -16.31 8.03
C ARG A 258 -3.54 -17.14 7.05
N PHE A 259 -4.24 -17.98 6.28
CA PHE A 259 -3.65 -18.80 5.27
C PHE A 259 -3.74 -18.12 3.92
N SER A 260 -2.71 -18.30 3.08
CA SER A 260 -2.74 -17.86 1.69
C SER A 260 -1.92 -18.80 0.81
N VAL A 261 -2.20 -18.75 -0.50
CA VAL A 261 -1.39 -19.38 -1.53
C VAL A 261 -0.75 -18.30 -2.39
N MET A 262 0.50 -18.52 -2.76
CA MET A 262 1.26 -17.66 -3.65
C MET A 262 1.81 -18.46 -4.82
N ALA A 263 1.75 -17.87 -6.01
CA ALA A 263 2.36 -18.42 -7.21
C ALA A 263 3.09 -17.30 -7.94
N ARG A 264 4.29 -17.56 -8.44
CA ARG A 264 5.05 -16.63 -9.27
C ARG A 264 5.64 -17.39 -10.43
N MET A 265 5.65 -16.79 -11.60
CA MET A 265 6.27 -17.36 -12.79
C MET A 265 6.98 -16.25 -13.55
N GLY A 266 8.20 -16.54 -14.01
CA GLY A 266 9.07 -15.58 -14.67
C GLY A 266 9.69 -16.17 -15.91
N CYS A 267 9.56 -15.49 -17.04
CA CYS A 267 10.29 -15.79 -18.26
C CYS A 267 11.33 -14.68 -18.46
N THR A 268 12.59 -14.97 -18.13
CA THR A 268 13.65 -13.95 -18.07
C THR A 268 14.93 -14.43 -18.71
N ALA A 269 15.63 -13.54 -19.41
CA ALA A 269 16.96 -13.78 -19.95
C ALA A 269 18.01 -12.91 -19.25
N ILE A 270 19.29 -13.20 -19.49
CA ILE A 270 20.41 -12.44 -18.91
C ILE A 270 20.57 -11.15 -19.72
N GLY A 271 20.65 -10.01 -19.03
CA GLY A 271 21.06 -8.76 -19.63
C GLY A 271 21.75 -7.87 -18.61
N TYR A 272 22.86 -7.26 -18.96
CA TYR A 272 23.64 -6.41 -18.07
C TYR A 272 23.99 -5.10 -18.75
N TRP A 273 24.24 -4.08 -17.94
CA TRP A 273 24.63 -2.75 -18.40
C TRP A 273 26.13 -2.55 -18.27
N ASP A 274 26.77 -2.07 -19.34
CA ASP A 274 28.10 -1.46 -19.29
C ASP A 274 27.95 0.05 -19.45
N GLY A 275 27.78 0.75 -18.31
CA GLY A 275 27.32 2.14 -18.30
C GLY A 275 25.93 2.27 -18.91
N PHE A 276 25.82 2.94 -20.07
CA PHE A 276 24.56 3.07 -20.81
C PHE A 276 24.45 2.14 -22.03
N ARG A 277 25.35 1.17 -22.17
CA ARG A 277 25.29 0.15 -23.23
C ARG A 277 24.68 -1.13 -22.67
N PHE A 278 23.59 -1.58 -23.29
CA PHE A 278 22.88 -2.79 -22.86
C PHE A 278 23.38 -4.02 -23.63
N HIS A 279 23.87 -5.03 -22.89
CA HIS A 279 24.23 -6.33 -23.43
C HIS A 279 23.15 -7.34 -23.03
N TYR A 280 22.61 -8.07 -24.01
CA TYR A 280 21.52 -9.02 -23.77
C TYR A 280 21.80 -10.37 -24.40
N ASP A 281 21.37 -11.43 -23.70
CA ASP A 281 21.35 -12.80 -24.19
C ASP A 281 19.91 -13.15 -24.60
N PRO A 282 19.64 -13.61 -25.83
CA PRO A 282 18.29 -13.99 -26.25
C PRO A 282 17.74 -15.24 -25.55
N LYS A 283 18.58 -16.03 -24.83
CA LYS A 283 18.15 -17.27 -24.19
C LYS A 283 17.27 -17.00 -22.96
N MET A 284 15.97 -17.19 -23.14
CA MET A 284 14.98 -17.09 -22.07
C MET A 284 15.02 -18.31 -21.14
N GLY A 285 15.08 -18.05 -19.83
CA GLY A 285 14.96 -19.04 -18.77
C GLY A 285 13.63 -18.91 -18.03
N LEU A 286 13.06 -20.05 -17.65
CA LEU A 286 11.84 -20.10 -16.84
C LEU A 286 12.18 -20.23 -15.36
N THR A 287 11.59 -19.36 -14.54
CA THR A 287 11.55 -19.48 -13.08
C THR A 287 10.12 -19.60 -12.62
N TRP A 288 9.90 -20.33 -11.54
CA TRP A 288 8.58 -20.45 -10.95
C TRP A 288 8.69 -20.69 -9.44
N THR A 289 7.72 -20.18 -8.70
CA THR A 289 7.57 -20.34 -7.26
C THR A 289 6.13 -20.70 -6.98
N ILE A 290 5.90 -21.72 -6.18
CA ILE A 290 4.58 -22.04 -5.65
C ILE A 290 4.74 -22.20 -4.13
N GLY A 291 3.89 -21.58 -3.34
CA GLY A 291 4.02 -21.66 -1.90
C GLY A 291 2.73 -21.38 -1.12
N GLY A 292 2.76 -21.76 0.14
CA GLY A 292 1.74 -21.41 1.13
C GLY A 292 2.30 -20.45 2.16
N SER A 293 1.44 -19.60 2.72
CA SER A 293 1.75 -18.75 3.87
C SER A 293 0.75 -18.97 5.00
N PHE A 294 1.24 -18.91 6.24
CA PHE A 294 0.45 -18.81 7.45
C PHE A 294 0.87 -17.57 8.24
N TYR A 295 -0.10 -16.72 8.60
CA TYR A 295 0.10 -15.55 9.42
C TYR A 295 -0.38 -15.82 10.85
N TRP A 296 0.51 -15.68 11.82
CA TRP A 296 0.21 -15.77 13.24
C TRP A 296 -0.04 -14.36 13.81
N PRO A 297 -1.32 -13.99 14.07
CA PRO A 297 -1.68 -12.62 14.44
C PRO A 297 -1.10 -12.16 15.78
N GLN A 298 -1.03 -13.05 16.78
CA GLN A 298 -0.56 -12.72 18.14
C GLN A 298 0.85 -12.12 18.16
N TYR A 299 1.72 -12.55 17.24
CA TYR A 299 3.11 -12.10 17.16
C TYR A 299 3.43 -11.34 15.87
N ASN A 300 2.42 -11.01 15.05
CA ASN A 300 2.59 -10.42 13.72
C ASN A 300 3.66 -11.15 12.88
N THR A 301 3.63 -12.48 12.88
CA THR A 301 4.67 -13.32 12.27
C THR A 301 4.10 -14.14 11.13
N SER A 302 4.74 -14.08 9.95
CA SER A 302 4.42 -14.89 8.79
C SER A 302 5.37 -16.07 8.65
N PHE A 303 4.82 -17.22 8.28
CA PHE A 303 5.53 -18.45 7.94
C PHE A 303 5.24 -18.78 6.49
N ASN A 304 6.27 -18.85 5.65
CA ASN A 304 6.13 -19.16 4.23
C ASN A 304 6.86 -20.45 3.91
N LEU A 305 6.20 -21.36 3.21
CA LEU A 305 6.80 -22.54 2.64
C LEU A 305 6.64 -22.49 1.12
N LYS A 306 7.77 -22.53 0.39
CA LYS A 306 7.81 -22.35 -1.06
C LYS A 306 8.60 -23.48 -1.71
N VAL A 307 8.14 -23.89 -2.88
CA VAL A 307 8.88 -24.73 -3.82
C VAL A 307 9.19 -23.86 -5.03
N GLU A 308 10.47 -23.79 -5.39
CA GLU A 308 10.97 -22.79 -6.33
C GLU A 308 11.94 -23.40 -7.34
N GLN A 309 11.89 -22.90 -8.57
CA GLN A 309 12.94 -23.04 -9.57
C GLN A 309 13.65 -21.70 -9.73
N TYR A 310 14.91 -21.67 -9.33
CA TYR A 310 15.74 -20.47 -9.32
C TYR A 310 16.35 -20.17 -10.70
N LEU A 311 17.10 -19.07 -10.79
CA LEU A 311 17.70 -18.55 -12.03
C LEU A 311 18.69 -19.50 -12.74
N LYS A 312 19.18 -20.54 -12.06
CA LYS A 312 20.05 -21.57 -12.64
C LYS A 312 19.34 -22.92 -12.81
N GLU A 313 18.00 -22.88 -12.87
CA GLU A 313 17.13 -24.05 -13.05
C GLU A 313 17.22 -25.08 -11.91
N ASP A 314 17.88 -24.73 -10.81
CA ASP A 314 17.90 -25.49 -9.58
C ASP A 314 16.53 -25.42 -8.90
N ARG A 315 16.01 -26.61 -8.56
CA ARG A 315 14.74 -26.76 -7.86
C ARG A 315 14.99 -27.00 -6.38
N GLY A 316 14.31 -26.23 -5.54
CA GLY A 316 14.47 -26.30 -4.10
C GLY A 316 13.24 -25.94 -3.31
N VAL A 317 13.35 -26.15 -2.01
CA VAL A 317 12.36 -25.76 -1.01
C VAL A 317 12.95 -24.66 -0.18
N LYS A 318 12.13 -23.66 0.14
CA LYS A 318 12.47 -22.52 0.98
C LYS A 318 11.43 -22.32 2.04
N PHE A 319 11.90 -22.20 3.28
CA PHE A 319 11.11 -21.84 4.44
C PHE A 319 11.52 -20.46 4.92
N GLU A 320 10.56 -19.59 5.18
CA GLU A 320 10.79 -18.24 5.72
C GLU A 320 9.90 -18.03 6.95
N MET A 321 10.48 -17.47 8.02
CA MET A 321 9.77 -16.99 9.19
C MET A 321 10.06 -15.49 9.32
N ILE A 322 9.05 -14.64 9.18
CA ILE A 322 9.22 -13.18 9.15
C ILE A 322 8.32 -12.54 10.20
N ARG A 323 8.91 -11.88 11.18
CA ARG A 323 8.19 -11.04 12.13
C ARG A 323 8.11 -9.62 11.63
N HIS A 324 6.90 -9.09 11.58
CA HIS A 324 6.61 -7.74 11.15
C HIS A 324 6.39 -6.83 12.35
N PHE A 325 7.20 -5.78 12.42
CA PHE A 325 7.00 -4.64 13.31
C PHE A 325 6.55 -3.44 12.47
N ARG A 326 6.13 -2.38 13.15
CA ARG A 326 5.73 -1.12 12.52
C ARG A 326 6.78 -0.57 11.55
N TYR A 327 8.00 -0.36 12.05
CA TYR A 327 9.07 0.32 11.32
C TYR A 327 10.06 -0.65 10.70
N CYS A 328 9.98 -1.95 10.99
CA CYS A 328 10.91 -2.93 10.44
C CYS A 328 10.27 -4.31 10.29
N SER A 329 10.87 -5.17 9.48
CA SER A 329 10.55 -6.59 9.41
C SER A 329 11.84 -7.38 9.50
N ILE A 330 11.84 -8.38 10.37
CA ILE A 330 12.99 -9.24 10.64
C ILE A 330 12.57 -10.65 10.26
N GLY A 331 13.33 -11.30 9.40
CA GLY A 331 13.02 -12.65 8.98
C GLY A 331 14.23 -13.56 8.96
N PHE A 332 13.98 -14.85 9.16
CA PHE A 332 14.93 -15.92 8.97
C PHE A 332 14.45 -16.79 7.83
N TYR A 333 15.40 -17.37 7.09
CA TYR A 333 15.06 -18.34 6.06
C TYR A 333 16.06 -19.48 6.03
N ALA A 334 15.56 -20.64 5.59
CA ALA A 334 16.35 -21.81 5.29
C ALA A 334 15.89 -22.35 3.94
N MET A 335 16.83 -22.83 3.13
CA MET A 335 16.56 -23.33 1.80
C MET A 335 17.47 -24.51 1.45
N LYS A 336 16.93 -25.42 0.65
CA LYS A 336 17.65 -26.60 0.14
C LYS A 336 17.19 -26.92 -1.28
N ALA A 337 18.13 -27.02 -2.21
CA ALA A 337 17.91 -27.44 -3.57
C ALA A 337 18.56 -28.79 -3.85
N LYS A 338 18.13 -29.45 -4.94
CA LYS A 338 18.55 -30.82 -5.29
C LYS A 338 20.08 -30.96 -5.46
N TRP A 339 20.73 -29.95 -6.03
CA TRP A 339 22.14 -29.98 -6.42
C TRP A 339 23.02 -28.98 -5.67
N ALA A 340 22.48 -28.36 -4.60
CA ALA A 340 23.17 -27.33 -3.85
C ALA A 340 23.16 -27.66 -2.34
N LYS A 341 24.20 -27.21 -1.63
CA LYS A 341 24.23 -27.33 -0.17
C LYS A 341 23.08 -26.55 0.45
N ALA A 342 22.59 -27.00 1.60
CA ALA A 342 21.61 -26.25 2.35
C ALA A 342 22.18 -24.88 2.72
N ASN A 343 21.36 -23.85 2.61
CA ASN A 343 21.74 -22.48 2.94
C ASN A 343 20.64 -21.85 3.78
N GLY A 344 20.98 -20.81 4.51
CA GLY A 344 20.06 -20.08 5.34
C GLY A 344 20.63 -18.73 5.72
N GLY A 345 19.82 -17.92 6.38
CA GLY A 345 20.23 -16.58 6.70
C GLY A 345 19.11 -15.76 7.31
N PHE A 346 19.35 -14.46 7.41
CA PHE A 346 18.36 -13.52 7.91
C PHE A 346 18.17 -12.36 6.93
N ARG A 347 17.00 -11.74 7.03
CA ARG A 347 16.56 -10.62 6.22
C ARG A 347 16.09 -9.55 7.17
N PHE A 348 16.58 -8.35 6.97
CA PHE A 348 16.16 -7.18 7.73
C PHE A 348 15.66 -6.13 6.75
N GLN A 349 14.49 -5.56 7.03
CA GLN A 349 13.93 -4.47 6.26
C GLN A 349 13.52 -3.37 7.23
N VAL A 350 13.89 -2.12 6.96
CA VAL A 350 13.56 -0.96 7.81
C VAL A 350 12.91 0.13 6.97
N ALA A 351 11.83 0.71 7.47
CA ALA A 351 11.19 1.87 6.87
C ALA A 351 12.09 3.10 7.01
N LEU A 352 12.21 3.88 5.94
CA LEU A 352 13.04 5.08 5.95
C LEU A 352 12.20 6.33 6.28
N PRO A 353 12.73 7.27 7.07
CA PRO A 353 12.13 8.58 7.23
C PRO A 353 12.23 9.38 5.92
N PRO A 354 11.39 10.43 5.73
CA PRO A 354 10.29 10.86 6.59
C PRO A 354 9.08 9.91 6.53
N TYR A 355 8.34 9.84 7.65
CA TYR A 355 7.16 8.96 7.80
C TYR A 355 5.83 9.62 7.41
N LYS A 356 5.82 10.93 7.26
CA LYS A 356 4.70 11.73 6.77
C LYS A 356 5.20 12.64 5.66
N TYR A 357 4.44 12.74 4.59
CA TYR A 357 4.77 13.58 3.45
C TYR A 357 3.48 14.02 2.78
N LYS A 358 3.49 15.23 2.21
CA LYS A 358 2.35 15.78 1.48
C LYS A 358 2.84 16.26 0.14
N ARG A 359 2.19 15.81 -0.93
CA ARG A 359 2.45 16.32 -2.27
C ARG A 359 1.93 17.75 -2.36
N TYR A 360 2.79 18.67 -2.81
CA TYR A 360 2.38 20.04 -3.06
C TYR A 360 1.77 20.16 -4.45
N LYS A 361 0.44 20.37 -4.52
CA LYS A 361 -0.30 20.55 -5.77
C LYS A 361 0.02 19.43 -6.79
N LYS A 362 0.58 19.79 -7.96
CA LYS A 362 0.95 18.88 -9.05
C LYS A 362 2.46 18.62 -9.15
N TRP A 363 3.25 19.11 -8.21
CA TRP A 363 4.70 18.93 -8.26
C TRP A 363 5.09 17.46 -8.02
N PRO A 364 6.18 16.98 -8.64
CA PRO A 364 6.76 15.68 -8.31
C PRO A 364 7.04 15.59 -6.81
N ARG A 365 6.67 14.47 -6.20
CA ARG A 365 6.98 14.22 -4.79
C ARG A 365 8.34 13.56 -4.72
N ILE A 366 9.29 14.23 -4.06
CA ILE A 366 10.64 13.72 -3.85
C ILE A 366 10.69 13.10 -2.46
N ASN A 367 11.15 11.85 -2.36
CA ASN A 367 11.26 11.15 -1.09
C ASN A 367 12.36 10.08 -1.12
N THR A 368 12.67 9.51 0.03
CA THR A 368 13.41 8.24 0.13
C THR A 368 12.51 7.07 -0.27
N SER A 369 13.09 5.92 -0.61
CA SER A 369 12.34 4.68 -0.79
C SER A 369 11.53 4.33 0.45
N ALA A 370 10.47 3.52 0.28
CA ALA A 370 9.61 3.13 1.40
C ALA A 370 10.40 2.47 2.54
N ASN A 371 11.43 1.72 2.17
CA ASN A 371 12.28 1.00 3.08
C ASN A 371 13.65 0.70 2.45
N MET A 372 14.57 0.27 3.31
CA MET A 372 15.86 -0.28 2.95
C MET A 372 15.93 -1.72 3.49
N GLY A 373 16.54 -2.62 2.72
CA GLY A 373 16.61 -4.03 3.06
C GLY A 373 18.03 -4.56 3.00
N LEU A 374 18.32 -5.51 3.87
CA LEU A 374 19.57 -6.25 3.95
C LEU A 374 19.24 -7.74 3.99
N VAL A 375 19.97 -8.53 3.20
CA VAL A 375 19.90 -9.99 3.23
C VAL A 375 21.28 -10.52 3.57
N TYR A 376 21.35 -11.30 4.63
CA TYR A 376 22.55 -12.02 5.03
C TYR A 376 22.39 -13.50 4.67
N ASN A 377 23.37 -14.06 3.97
CA ASN A 377 23.50 -15.49 3.70
C ASN A 377 24.60 -16.06 4.61
N ALA A 378 24.30 -17.13 5.33
CA ALA A 378 25.28 -17.84 6.16
C ALA A 378 26.24 -18.69 5.32
N GLY A 379 25.75 -19.28 4.22
CA GLY A 379 26.58 -20.03 3.27
C GLY A 379 27.31 -19.12 2.28
N ASN A 380 28.46 -19.57 1.79
CA ASN A 380 29.25 -18.93 0.73
C ASN A 380 28.76 -19.29 -0.70
N GLU A 381 27.48 -19.68 -0.83
CA GLU A 381 26.92 -20.14 -2.09
C GLU A 381 26.83 -19.00 -3.12
N ARG A 382 27.52 -19.16 -4.25
CA ARG A 382 27.68 -18.12 -5.27
C ARG A 382 26.74 -18.29 -6.46
N TYR A 383 26.29 -19.51 -6.75
CA TYR A 383 25.66 -19.85 -8.02
C TYR A 383 24.18 -20.21 -7.87
N TYR A 384 23.83 -21.00 -6.86
CA TYR A 384 22.48 -21.50 -6.63
C TYR A 384 21.61 -20.52 -5.84
N TYR A 385 20.29 -20.78 -5.79
CA TYR A 385 19.30 -20.00 -5.02
C TYR A 385 19.16 -18.53 -5.43
N LYS A 386 19.61 -18.14 -6.62
CA LYS A 386 19.49 -16.76 -7.10
C LYS A 386 18.07 -16.46 -7.54
N GLU A 387 17.53 -15.41 -6.96
CA GLU A 387 16.22 -14.82 -7.27
C GLU A 387 16.42 -13.41 -7.83
N TYR A 388 15.38 -12.88 -8.46
CA TYR A 388 15.29 -11.46 -8.85
C TYR A 388 14.01 -10.83 -8.29
N LYS A 389 14.04 -9.51 -8.21
CA LYS A 389 12.93 -8.61 -7.89
C LYS A 389 12.50 -7.94 -9.18
N ALA A 390 11.21 -8.06 -9.50
CA ALA A 390 10.67 -7.48 -10.72
C ALA A 390 10.47 -5.97 -10.57
N GLU A 391 10.17 -5.48 -9.36
CA GLU A 391 10.08 -4.05 -9.08
C GLU A 391 11.09 -3.59 -8.01
N ALA A 392 11.54 -2.34 -8.11
CA ALA A 392 12.40 -1.72 -7.10
C ALA A 392 11.75 -1.70 -5.70
N SER A 393 10.43 -1.54 -5.65
CA SER A 393 9.64 -1.54 -4.41
C SER A 393 9.36 -2.95 -3.87
N ASP A 394 9.71 -4.04 -4.54
CA ASP A 394 9.41 -5.38 -4.06
C ASP A 394 10.26 -5.76 -2.83
N ASN A 395 9.59 -5.91 -1.69
CA ASN A 395 10.22 -6.24 -0.42
C ASN A 395 9.24 -6.89 0.57
N ILE A 396 9.77 -7.43 1.67
CA ILE A 396 8.98 -8.18 2.67
C ILE A 396 7.99 -7.30 3.47
N MET A 397 8.28 -6.01 3.66
CA MET A 397 7.36 -5.09 4.35
C MET A 397 6.18 -4.75 3.44
N GLU A 398 6.45 -4.50 2.16
CA GLU A 398 5.41 -4.16 1.17
C GLU A 398 4.43 -5.31 0.98
N LYS A 399 4.92 -6.56 0.96
CA LYS A 399 4.04 -7.74 0.85
C LYS A 399 3.09 -7.90 2.04
N ASN A 400 3.47 -7.42 3.23
CA ASN A 400 2.62 -7.48 4.43
C ASN A 400 1.83 -6.19 4.68
N SER A 401 2.02 -5.14 3.87
CA SER A 401 1.51 -3.79 4.15
C SER A 401 -0.01 -3.73 4.25
N PHE A 402 -0.72 -4.63 3.55
CA PHE A 402 -2.18 -4.74 3.57
C PHE A 402 -2.67 -6.06 4.20
N ASN A 403 -1.89 -6.71 5.05
CA ASN A 403 -2.38 -7.87 5.80
C ASN A 403 -3.45 -7.43 6.84
N PRO A 404 -4.68 -7.98 6.82
CA PRO A 404 -5.76 -7.56 7.70
C PRO A 404 -5.42 -7.65 9.19
N TYR A 405 -4.75 -8.73 9.61
CA TYR A 405 -4.34 -8.91 11.00
C TYR A 405 -3.26 -7.92 11.41
N PHE A 406 -2.29 -7.64 10.53
CA PHE A 406 -1.27 -6.63 10.78
C PHE A 406 -1.89 -5.23 10.91
N ILE A 407 -2.77 -4.85 9.98
CA ILE A 407 -3.49 -3.56 10.03
C ILE A 407 -4.35 -3.48 11.28
N LYS A 408 -5.04 -4.56 11.67
CA LYS A 408 -5.80 -4.61 12.91
C LYS A 408 -4.90 -4.38 14.14
N SER A 409 -3.71 -4.98 14.17
CA SER A 409 -2.76 -4.77 15.26
C SER A 409 -2.25 -3.32 15.31
N GLU A 410 -2.06 -2.67 14.15
CA GLU A 410 -1.65 -1.26 14.09
C GLU A 410 -2.76 -0.30 14.53
N LEU A 411 -4.03 -0.64 14.27
CA LEU A 411 -5.20 0.12 14.73
C LEU A 411 -5.38 0.09 16.25
N LEU A 412 -5.03 -1.02 16.90
CA LEU A 412 -5.27 -1.23 18.33
C LEU A 412 -4.19 -0.63 19.23
N ASN A 413 -2.94 -0.66 18.78
CA ASN A 413 -1.81 -0.29 19.63
C ASN A 413 -1.51 1.21 19.61
N PHE A 414 -2.16 1.97 18.73
CA PHE A 414 -1.89 3.39 18.42
C PHE A 414 -3.15 4.03 17.90
#